data_AF-A0A7K3HED6-F1
#
_entry.id   AF-A0A7K3HED6-F1
#
_cell.length_a   1.000
_cell.length_b   1.000
_cell.length_c   1.000
_cell.angle_alpha   90.00
_cell.angle_beta   90.00
_cell.angle_gamma   90.00
#
_symmetry.space_group_name_H-M   'P 1'
#
loop_
_entity.id
_entity.type
_entity.pdbx_description
1 polymer ?
#
loop_
_entity_poly.entity_id
_entity_poly.type
_entity_poly.pdbx_seq_one_letter_code
_entity_poly.pdbx_strand_id
1 'polypeptide(L)'
;IGAAVHSVRAVPAAGLPVVAAWARERGAPLHVHLSEQTAENDACRRAHGRTPARLLADHGVLGPDTTAVHATHLTAGDIGLLGGSRTGVCMCPTTERDLADGTGPAVRLRDAGSRLSLGSDSHAVIDLLEEARAMELDERLASRTRGHWTAAQLLRAAGADGH
;
A
#
# COMPACT_ATOMS: atom_id res chain seq x y z
N ILE A 1 4.11 -19.06 4.71
CA ILE A 1 4.89 -18.22 5.65
C ILE A 1 5.32 -16.99 4.87
N GLY A 2 5.07 -15.79 5.41
CA GLY A 2 5.52 -14.51 4.83
C GLY A 2 6.50 -13.79 5.76
N ALA A 3 6.98 -12.63 5.31
CA ALA A 3 7.78 -11.70 6.11
C ALA A 3 7.09 -10.33 6.18
N ALA A 4 7.43 -9.55 7.20
CA ALA A 4 6.92 -8.19 7.34
C ALA A 4 8.03 -7.24 7.76
N VAL A 5 8.14 -6.12 7.03
CA VAL A 5 8.80 -4.92 7.52
C VAL A 5 7.67 -4.09 8.12
N HIS A 6 7.64 -3.88 9.45
CA HIS A 6 6.53 -3.14 10.05
C HIS A 6 6.31 -1.78 9.37
N SER A 7 7.34 -0.93 9.32
CA SER A 7 7.39 0.30 8.53
C SER A 7 8.82 0.84 8.51
N VAL A 8 9.10 1.86 7.69
CA VAL A 8 10.41 2.53 7.67
C VAL A 8 10.75 3.26 8.98
N ARG A 9 9.76 3.47 9.87
CA ARG A 9 9.98 4.02 11.22
C ARG A 9 10.46 2.97 12.21
N ALA A 10 10.05 1.71 12.02
CA ALA A 10 10.27 0.63 13.00
C ALA A 10 11.45 -0.27 12.63
N VAL A 11 11.80 -0.36 11.34
CA VAL A 11 12.94 -1.14 10.86
C VAL A 11 14.03 -0.18 10.37
N PRO A 12 15.23 -0.20 10.97
CA PRO A 12 16.35 0.62 10.49
C PRO A 12 16.65 0.32 9.02
N ALA A 13 17.07 1.34 8.27
CA ALA A 13 17.35 1.23 6.83
C ALA A 13 18.27 0.05 6.47
N ALA A 14 19.29 -0.22 7.29
CA ALA A 14 20.22 -1.34 7.10
C ALA A 14 19.58 -2.73 7.27
N GLY A 15 18.45 -2.83 7.98
CA GLY A 15 17.71 -4.08 8.16
C GLY A 15 16.75 -4.40 7.01
N LEU A 16 16.36 -3.39 6.21
CA LEU A 16 15.41 -3.58 5.10
C LEU A 16 15.91 -4.62 4.07
N PRO A 17 17.17 -4.57 3.57
CA PRO A 17 17.65 -5.55 2.60
C PRO A 17 17.71 -6.97 3.16
N VAL A 18 17.90 -7.12 4.48
CA VAL A 18 17.98 -8.45 5.13
C VAL A 18 16.62 -9.14 5.07
N VAL A 19 15.55 -8.44 5.43
CA VAL A 19 14.18 -8.98 5.38
C VAL A 19 13.76 -9.23 3.92
N ALA A 20 14.07 -8.29 3.02
CA ALA A 20 13.75 -8.44 1.59
C ALA A 20 14.50 -9.62 0.93
N ALA A 21 15.78 -9.81 1.26
CA ALA A 21 16.55 -10.96 0.77
C ALA A 21 15.98 -12.28 1.29
N TRP A 22 15.66 -12.36 2.58
CA TRP A 22 15.07 -13.56 3.18
C TRP A 22 13.78 -13.98 2.47
N ALA A 23 12.90 -13.01 2.20
CA ALA A 23 11.62 -13.24 1.52
C ALA A 23 11.84 -13.70 0.08
N ARG A 24 12.69 -12.99 -0.67
CA ARG A 24 13.02 -13.31 -2.06
C ARG A 24 13.64 -14.70 -2.22
N GLU A 25 14.60 -15.07 -1.37
CA GLU A 25 15.26 -16.38 -1.40
C GLU A 25 14.28 -17.55 -1.22
N ARG A 26 13.13 -17.29 -0.59
CA ARG A 26 12.11 -18.30 -0.27
C ARG A 26 10.87 -18.20 -1.15
N GLY A 27 10.81 -17.24 -2.06
CA GLY A 27 9.57 -16.91 -2.78
C GLY A 27 8.40 -16.60 -1.84
N ALA A 28 8.70 -16.01 -0.67
CA ALA A 28 7.72 -15.71 0.36
C ALA A 28 7.16 -14.29 0.16
N PRO A 29 5.86 -14.06 0.44
CA PRO A 29 5.28 -12.72 0.39
C PRO A 29 5.89 -11.81 1.46
N LEU A 30 6.06 -10.54 1.11
CA LEU A 30 6.59 -9.50 1.99
C LEU A 30 5.59 -8.36 2.14
N HIS A 31 5.17 -8.05 3.37
CA HIS A 31 4.27 -6.93 3.63
C HIS A 31 5.01 -5.76 4.31
N VAL A 32 4.58 -4.53 4.02
CA VAL A 32 5.10 -3.33 4.66
C VAL A 32 4.05 -2.23 4.76
N HIS A 33 3.83 -1.66 5.96
CA HIS A 33 3.04 -0.43 6.06
C HIS A 33 3.85 0.71 5.44
N LEU A 34 3.20 1.44 4.53
CA LEU A 34 3.86 2.43 3.71
C LEU A 34 3.01 3.69 3.61
N SER A 35 3.56 4.82 4.05
CA SER A 35 2.99 6.14 3.79
C SER A 35 1.51 6.25 4.18
N GLU A 36 1.16 5.63 5.31
CA GLU A 36 -0.18 5.68 5.90
C GLU A 36 -0.50 7.11 6.34
N GLN A 37 0.44 7.77 7.03
CA GLN A 37 0.26 9.10 7.59
C GLN A 37 1.26 10.11 7.04
N THR A 38 0.83 11.36 6.85
CA THR A 38 1.74 12.46 6.45
C THR A 38 2.92 12.65 7.40
N ALA A 39 2.71 12.42 8.71
CA ALA A 39 3.75 12.48 9.73
C ALA A 39 4.86 11.43 9.53
N GLU A 40 4.52 10.24 9.04
CA GLU A 40 5.51 9.21 8.65
C GLU A 40 6.39 9.74 7.51
N ASN A 41 5.77 10.28 6.46
CA ASN A 41 6.48 10.80 5.31
C ASN A 41 7.44 11.93 5.70
N ASP A 42 6.98 12.86 6.54
CA ASP A 42 7.79 13.99 6.98
C ASP A 42 8.94 13.55 7.88
N ALA A 43 8.72 12.56 8.76
CA ALA A 43 9.78 11.97 9.57
C ALA A 43 10.84 11.27 8.69
N CYS A 44 10.42 10.47 7.71
CA CYS A 44 11.32 9.81 6.77
C CYS A 44 12.12 10.81 5.94
N ARG A 45 11.50 11.90 5.48
CA ARG A 45 12.20 12.98 4.77
C ARG A 45 13.24 13.65 5.64
N ARG A 46 12.94 13.94 6.92
CA ARG A 46 13.91 14.53 7.86
C ARG A 46 15.09 13.60 8.14
N ALA A 47 14.84 12.31 8.33
CA ALA A 47 15.87 11.34 8.69
C ALA A 47 16.73 10.87 7.51
N HIS A 48 16.12 10.72 6.32
CA HIS A 48 16.76 10.05 5.18
C HIS A 48 16.81 10.92 3.91
N GLY A 49 16.17 12.08 3.87
CA GLY A 49 16.07 12.90 2.65
C GLY A 49 15.28 12.21 1.53
N ARG A 50 14.40 11.25 1.88
CA ARG A 50 13.63 10.40 0.96
C ARG A 50 12.19 10.25 1.46
N THR A 51 11.26 9.96 0.56
CA THR A 51 9.95 9.41 0.92
C THR A 51 10.09 7.96 1.41
N PRO A 52 9.15 7.43 2.19
CA PRO A 52 9.16 6.02 2.58
C PRO A 52 9.25 5.08 1.37
N ALA A 53 8.45 5.30 0.33
CA ALA A 53 8.45 4.46 -0.87
C ALA A 53 9.82 4.48 -1.58
N ARG A 54 10.45 5.66 -1.68
CA ARG A 54 11.79 5.76 -2.27
C ARG A 54 12.86 5.07 -1.41
N LEU A 55 12.78 5.17 -0.09
CA LEU A 55 13.70 4.47 0.82
C LEU A 55 13.58 2.94 0.67
N LEU A 56 12.34 2.43 0.62
CA LEU A 56 12.08 1.00 0.35
C LEU A 56 12.63 0.56 -1.01
N ALA A 57 12.46 1.39 -2.05
CA ALA A 57 12.99 1.13 -3.39
C ALA A 57 14.52 1.08 -3.40
N ASP A 58 15.17 2.08 -2.78
CA ASP A 58 16.63 2.18 -2.69
C ASP A 58 17.25 0.98 -1.93
N HIS A 59 16.47 0.31 -1.06
CA HIS A 59 16.87 -0.88 -0.31
C HIS A 59 16.34 -2.20 -0.86
N GLY A 60 15.76 -2.21 -2.07
CA GLY A 60 15.36 -3.43 -2.76
C GLY A 60 14.19 -4.17 -2.11
N VAL A 61 13.35 -3.46 -1.36
CA VAL A 61 12.14 -4.01 -0.74
C VAL A 61 10.99 -4.11 -1.75
N LEU A 62 10.89 -3.16 -2.69
CA LEU A 62 9.79 -3.15 -3.67
C LEU A 62 9.96 -4.27 -4.71
N GLY A 63 8.85 -4.84 -5.15
CA GLY A 63 8.82 -5.92 -6.14
C GLY A 63 7.48 -6.66 -6.20
N PRO A 64 7.31 -7.60 -7.15
CA PRO A 64 6.05 -8.28 -7.40
C PRO A 64 5.57 -9.18 -6.24
N ASP A 65 6.47 -9.58 -5.34
CA ASP A 65 6.15 -10.39 -4.15
C ASP A 65 5.96 -9.53 -2.89
N THR A 66 5.93 -8.19 -3.05
CA THR A 66 5.76 -7.25 -1.95
C THR A 66 4.40 -6.56 -2.03
N THR A 67 3.76 -6.41 -0.87
CA THR A 67 2.54 -5.62 -0.70
C THR A 67 2.79 -4.45 0.23
N ALA A 68 2.61 -3.25 -0.30
CA ALA A 68 2.53 -2.03 0.49
C ALA A 68 1.12 -1.88 1.07
N VAL A 69 1.00 -1.83 2.39
CA VAL A 69 -0.27 -1.63 3.08
C VAL A 69 -0.51 -0.12 3.24
N HIS A 70 -1.75 0.31 3.02
CA HIS A 70 -2.24 1.69 2.94
C HIS A 70 -1.81 2.44 1.67
N ALA A 71 -0.55 2.86 1.62
CA ALA A 71 -0.02 3.70 0.55
C ALA A 71 -0.88 4.97 0.29
N THR A 72 -1.39 5.56 1.38
CA THR A 72 -2.36 6.68 1.36
C THR A 72 -1.75 7.96 0.83
N HIS A 73 -0.55 8.32 1.28
CA HIS A 73 0.10 9.59 0.95
C HIS A 73 1.32 9.40 0.06
N LEU A 74 1.10 9.35 -1.25
CA LEU A 74 2.15 9.15 -2.24
C LEU A 74 2.39 10.38 -3.10
N THR A 75 3.66 10.63 -3.43
CA THR A 75 4.03 11.52 -4.52
C THR A 75 3.85 10.83 -5.88
N ALA A 76 3.87 11.58 -6.98
CA ALA A 76 3.86 10.99 -8.32
C ALA A 76 5.06 10.05 -8.56
N GLY A 77 6.22 10.35 -7.97
CA GLY A 77 7.39 9.49 -8.03
C GLY A 77 7.19 8.18 -7.27
N ASP A 78 6.55 8.22 -6.10
CA ASP A 78 6.26 7.03 -5.30
C ASP A 78 5.30 6.09 -6.03
N ILE A 79 4.26 6.63 -6.65
CA ILE A 79 3.32 5.87 -7.50
C ILE A 79 4.06 5.19 -8.66
N GLY A 80 4.97 5.90 -9.32
CA GLY A 80 5.80 5.35 -10.40
C GLY A 80 6.73 4.23 -9.93
N LEU A 81 7.30 4.33 -8.72
CA LEU A 81 8.14 3.28 -8.14
C LEU A 81 7.33 2.01 -7.83
N LEU A 82 6.16 2.16 -7.18
CA LEU A 82 5.30 1.03 -6.84
C LEU A 82 4.79 0.33 -8.10
N GLY A 83 4.25 1.09 -9.06
CA GLY A 83 3.75 0.55 -10.31
C GLY A 83 4.85 -0.07 -11.19
N GLY A 84 5.98 0.62 -11.35
CA GLY A 84 7.11 0.15 -12.16
C GLY A 84 7.79 -1.10 -11.61
N SER A 85 7.78 -1.29 -10.28
CA SER A 85 8.25 -2.53 -9.63
C SER A 85 7.20 -3.63 -9.58
N ARG A 86 5.96 -3.33 -9.99
CA ARG A 86 4.77 -4.19 -9.84
C ARG A 86 4.49 -4.57 -8.39
N THR A 87 4.87 -3.71 -7.44
CA THR A 87 4.52 -3.87 -6.02
C THR A 87 3.01 -3.81 -5.86
N GLY A 88 2.44 -4.79 -5.15
CA GLY A 88 1.03 -4.79 -4.78
C GLY A 88 0.72 -3.72 -3.74
N VAL A 89 -0.51 -3.24 -3.70
CA VAL A 89 -0.99 -2.33 -2.67
C VAL A 89 -2.25 -2.87 -2.04
N CYS A 90 -2.23 -3.05 -0.72
CA CYS A 90 -3.41 -3.39 0.06
C CYS A 90 -4.03 -2.10 0.59
N MET A 91 -5.20 -1.75 0.07
CA MET A 91 -5.98 -0.62 0.57
C MET A 91 -6.76 -1.06 1.81
N CYS A 92 -6.84 -0.20 2.83
CA CYS A 92 -7.60 -0.47 4.04
C CYS A 92 -8.62 0.65 4.34
N PRO A 93 -9.57 0.96 3.43
CA PRO A 93 -10.41 2.15 3.53
C PRO A 93 -11.14 2.33 4.87
N THR A 94 -11.65 1.26 5.50
CA THR A 94 -12.38 1.43 6.76
C THR A 94 -11.47 1.87 7.89
N THR A 95 -10.24 1.34 7.96
CA THR A 95 -9.24 1.76 8.95
C THR A 95 -8.71 3.16 8.63
N GLU A 96 -8.40 3.45 7.38
CA GLU A 96 -7.93 4.78 6.95
C GLU A 96 -8.96 5.87 7.26
N ARG A 97 -10.26 5.54 7.19
CA ARG A 97 -11.36 6.42 7.60
C ARG A 97 -11.43 6.57 9.12
N ASP A 98 -11.32 5.49 9.87
CA ASP A 98 -11.40 5.48 11.34
C ASP A 98 -10.27 6.30 11.97
N LEU A 99 -9.05 6.16 11.43
CA LEU A 99 -7.86 6.88 11.88
C LEU A 99 -7.71 8.29 11.28
N ALA A 100 -8.60 8.65 10.35
CA ALA A 100 -8.57 9.91 9.61
C ALA A 100 -7.26 10.15 8.84
N ASP A 101 -6.69 9.09 8.25
CA ASP A 101 -5.46 9.16 7.47
C ASP A 101 -5.69 9.85 6.12
N GLY A 102 -6.75 9.46 5.42
CA GLY A 102 -7.13 10.04 4.13
C GLY A 102 -7.61 8.99 3.13
N THR A 103 -7.71 9.38 1.86
CA THR A 103 -8.09 8.47 0.77
C THR A 103 -6.87 8.22 -0.12
N GLY A 104 -6.42 6.97 -0.20
CA GLY A 104 -5.26 6.59 -1.01
C GLY A 104 -5.54 6.67 -2.53
N PRO A 105 -4.50 6.88 -3.37
CA PRO A 105 -4.64 7.14 -4.81
C PRO A 105 -4.81 5.84 -5.63
N ALA A 106 -5.79 5.01 -5.29
CA ALA A 106 -5.97 3.65 -5.82
C ALA A 106 -6.01 3.61 -7.36
N VAL A 107 -6.76 4.52 -7.99
CA VAL A 107 -6.88 4.58 -9.46
C VAL A 107 -5.50 4.80 -10.11
N ARG A 108 -4.71 5.73 -9.56
CA ARG A 108 -3.38 6.08 -10.08
C ARG A 108 -2.38 4.95 -9.87
N LEU A 109 -2.49 4.21 -8.77
CA LEU A 109 -1.65 3.04 -8.49
C LEU A 109 -1.93 1.90 -9.48
N ARG A 110 -3.21 1.57 -9.71
CA ARG A 110 -3.61 0.61 -10.74
C ARG A 110 -3.08 1.01 -12.12
N ASP A 111 -3.31 2.26 -12.50
CA ASP A 111 -2.92 2.75 -13.83
C ASP A 111 -1.38 2.78 -14.00
N ALA A 112 -0.62 2.92 -12.91
CA ALA A 112 0.84 2.82 -12.90
C ALA A 112 1.36 1.37 -12.94
N GLY A 113 0.50 0.37 -12.72
CA GLY A 113 0.84 -1.06 -12.81
C GLY A 113 0.84 -1.83 -11.49
N SER A 114 0.47 -1.21 -10.37
CA SER A 114 0.29 -1.92 -9.11
C SER A 114 -0.98 -2.76 -9.12
N ARG A 115 -0.88 -4.00 -8.61
CA ARG A 115 -2.06 -4.81 -8.27
C ARG A 115 -2.65 -4.27 -6.98
N LEU A 116 -3.97 -4.27 -6.87
CA LEU A 116 -4.65 -3.76 -5.69
C LEU A 116 -5.38 -4.89 -4.97
N SER A 117 -5.23 -4.96 -3.67
CA SER A 117 -5.96 -5.83 -2.76
C SER A 117 -6.65 -5.02 -1.66
N LEU A 118 -7.50 -5.67 -0.87
CA LEU A 118 -8.24 -5.05 0.24
C LEU A 118 -7.96 -5.78 1.55
N GLY A 119 -7.92 -5.02 2.66
CA GLY A 119 -7.72 -5.57 4.00
C GLY A 119 -8.45 -4.73 5.06
N SER A 120 -8.92 -5.39 6.12
CA SER A 120 -9.64 -4.73 7.22
C SER A 120 -8.74 -4.04 8.24
N ASP A 121 -7.47 -4.44 8.30
CA ASP A 121 -6.42 -3.91 9.20
C ASP A 121 -6.79 -3.82 10.70
N SER A 122 -7.28 -2.69 11.20
CA SER A 122 -7.48 -2.42 12.64
C SER A 122 -8.52 -3.31 13.35
N HIS A 123 -9.32 -4.06 12.58
CA HIS A 123 -10.46 -4.86 13.07
C HIS A 123 -11.60 -4.01 13.68
N ALA A 124 -11.58 -2.68 13.54
CA ALA A 124 -12.73 -1.83 13.90
C ALA A 124 -14.00 -2.23 13.11
N VAL A 125 -13.81 -2.61 11.85
CA VAL A 125 -14.80 -3.28 10.99
C VAL A 125 -14.10 -4.46 10.31
N ILE A 126 -14.72 -5.64 10.31
CA ILE A 126 -14.24 -6.81 9.54
C ILE A 126 -15.32 -7.18 8.52
N ASP A 127 -15.31 -6.47 7.39
CA ASP A 127 -16.24 -6.68 6.27
C ASP A 127 -15.56 -6.32 4.94
N LEU A 128 -15.10 -7.33 4.20
CA LEU A 128 -14.46 -7.14 2.89
C LEU A 128 -15.39 -6.54 1.82
N LEU A 129 -16.71 -6.71 1.95
CA LEU A 129 -17.64 -6.06 1.04
C LEU A 129 -17.73 -4.56 1.34
N GLU A 130 -17.62 -4.17 2.61
CA GLU A 130 -17.51 -2.75 2.97
C GLU A 130 -16.18 -2.15 2.52
N GLU A 131 -15.04 -2.84 2.67
CA GLU A 131 -13.77 -2.38 2.09
C GLU A 131 -13.88 -2.15 0.58
N ALA A 132 -14.48 -3.11 -0.12
CA ALA A 132 -14.70 -3.03 -1.56
C ALA A 132 -15.61 -1.86 -1.95
N ARG A 133 -16.68 -1.62 -1.19
CA ARG A 133 -17.57 -0.47 -1.43
C ARG A 133 -16.85 0.84 -1.15
N ALA A 134 -16.13 0.94 -0.03
CA ALA A 134 -15.42 2.13 0.39
C ALA A 134 -14.37 2.57 -0.64
N MET A 135 -13.65 1.63 -1.26
CA MET A 135 -12.69 1.92 -2.33
C MET A 135 -13.29 2.72 -3.51
N GLU A 136 -14.55 2.46 -3.90
CA GLU A 136 -15.24 3.24 -4.94
C GLU A 136 -15.95 4.47 -4.36
N LEU A 137 -16.55 4.37 -3.17
CA LEU A 137 -17.34 5.47 -2.59
C LEU A 137 -16.46 6.63 -2.11
N ASP A 138 -15.31 6.34 -1.53
CA ASP A 138 -14.38 7.37 -1.04
C ASP A 138 -13.70 8.08 -2.21
N GLU A 139 -13.30 7.34 -3.25
CA GLU A 139 -12.79 7.92 -4.50
C GLU A 139 -13.83 8.81 -5.19
N ARG A 140 -15.13 8.46 -5.17
CA ARG A 140 -16.21 9.34 -5.68
C ARG A 140 -16.27 10.66 -4.95
N LEU A 141 -16.15 10.64 -3.63
CA LEU A 141 -16.18 11.85 -2.81
C LEU A 141 -14.95 12.72 -3.08
N ALA A 142 -13.77 12.10 -3.16
CA ALA A 142 -12.52 12.79 -3.43
C ALA A 142 -12.47 13.42 -4.84
N SER A 143 -12.85 12.65 -5.87
CA SER A 143 -12.72 13.04 -7.28
C SER A 143 -13.97 13.75 -7.86
N ARG A 144 -15.11 13.68 -7.17
CA ARG A 144 -16.44 14.12 -7.67
C ARG A 144 -16.88 13.42 -8.96
N THR A 145 -16.30 12.27 -9.28
CA THR A 145 -16.60 11.46 -10.47
C THR A 145 -17.12 10.09 -10.05
N ARG A 146 -17.87 9.37 -10.90
CA ARG A 146 -18.37 8.02 -10.62
C ARG A 146 -17.80 7.00 -11.60
N GLY A 147 -17.72 5.74 -11.17
CA GLY A 147 -17.40 4.63 -12.06
C GLY A 147 -15.90 4.39 -12.22
N HIS A 148 -15.11 4.59 -11.16
CA HIS A 148 -13.68 4.27 -11.19
C HIS A 148 -13.43 2.77 -11.16
N TRP A 149 -14.36 2.03 -10.54
CA TRP A 149 -14.32 0.59 -10.40
C TRP A 149 -15.64 -0.06 -10.83
N THR A 150 -15.53 -1.13 -11.60
CA THR A 150 -16.61 -2.10 -11.82
C THR A 150 -16.73 -3.03 -10.61
N ALA A 151 -17.92 -3.60 -10.39
CA ALA A 151 -18.12 -4.60 -9.33
C ALA A 151 -17.14 -5.80 -9.47
N ALA A 152 -16.85 -6.23 -10.70
CA ALA A 152 -15.90 -7.31 -10.95
C ALA A 152 -14.45 -6.94 -10.57
N GLN A 153 -14.03 -5.69 -10.76
CA GLN A 153 -12.71 -5.23 -10.30
C GLN A 153 -12.63 -5.20 -8.78
N LEU A 154 -13.68 -4.70 -8.11
CA LEU A 154 -13.74 -4.68 -6.65
C LEU A 154 -13.70 -6.08 -6.05
N LEU A 155 -14.44 -7.04 -6.63
CA LEU A 155 -14.43 -8.44 -6.17
C LEU A 155 -13.07 -9.13 -6.40
N ARG A 156 -12.32 -8.77 -7.45
CA ARG A 156 -10.96 -9.27 -7.64
C ARG A 156 -9.99 -8.72 -6.60
N ALA A 157 -10.06 -7.42 -6.32
CA ALA A 157 -9.26 -6.79 -5.26
C ALA A 157 -9.59 -7.35 -3.86
N ALA A 158 -10.87 -7.68 -3.61
CA ALA A 158 -11.32 -8.30 -2.36
C ALA A 158 -10.97 -9.79 -2.22
N GLY A 159 -10.33 -10.39 -3.23
CA GLY A 159 -10.07 -11.83 -3.27
C GLY A 159 -8.79 -12.17 -4.02
N ALA A 160 -8.91 -12.46 -5.32
CA ALA A 160 -7.86 -13.10 -6.12
C ALA A 160 -6.57 -12.28 -6.31
N ASP A 161 -6.60 -10.96 -6.09
CA ASP A 161 -5.42 -10.10 -6.26
C ASP A 161 -4.57 -9.98 -4.98
N GLY A 162 -5.03 -10.53 -3.84
CA GLY A 162 -4.22 -10.68 -2.63
C GLY A 162 -3.21 -11.83 -2.71
N HIS A 163 -2.23 -11.85 -1.81
CA HIS A 163 -1.24 -12.92 -1.66
C HIS A 163 -1.72 -14.05 -0.73
#